data_AF-A0A8J4N2W9-F1
#
_entry.id   AF-A0A8J4N2W9-F1
#
_cell.length_a   1.000
_cell.length_b   1.000
_cell.length_c   1.000
_cell.angle_alpha   90.00
_cell.angle_beta   90.00
_cell.angle_gamma   90.00
#
_symmetry.space_group_name_H-M   'P 1'
#
loop_
_entity.id
_entity.type
_entity.pdbx_description
1 polymer ?
#
loop_
_entity_poly.entity_id
_entity_poly.type
_entity_poly.pdbx_seq_one_letter_code
_entity_poly.pdbx_strand_id
1 'polypeptide(L)'
;RRDVLVLTPWLAPIVWEGTFSRDILNAQYMQKNLVTGVVTFAVKKYWFFIEGFMSSANKYFLAGHQVNFYLFTDNPEQISHLQMAPENHLFVITVQNHSQWQDISMSCMDIISRYIRSQFQYEVHYLYSIDIDVQLFEHIGVEIIDTLMGTISSWQYTARRESKSYETRTESQAAIPKEEGDFYYTASFYGGSVAEVYKLTRACFKGVMEDRENDIEARWHDESHLNKYLLYHKPTRLLSPEYYWDEEL
;
A
#
# COMPACT_ATOMS: atom_id res chain seq x y z
N ARG A 1 -13.45 19.59 -8.72
CA ARG A 1 -13.33 20.03 -7.32
C ARG A 1 -12.64 21.40 -7.27
N ARG A 2 -12.95 22.27 -6.31
CA ARG A 2 -12.33 23.63 -6.15
C ARG A 2 -11.75 23.87 -4.75
N ASP A 3 -12.02 22.93 -3.87
CA ASP A 3 -11.80 22.91 -2.43
C ASP A 3 -10.53 22.13 -2.05
N VAL A 4 -10.01 21.32 -2.96
CA VAL A 4 -8.83 20.46 -2.77
C VAL A 4 -7.92 20.52 -3.98
N LEU A 5 -6.63 20.21 -3.77
CA LEU A 5 -5.67 19.99 -4.85
C LEU A 5 -6.00 18.68 -5.57
N VAL A 6 -6.18 18.73 -6.89
CA VAL A 6 -6.52 17.56 -7.73
C VAL A 6 -5.38 17.11 -8.64
N LEU A 7 -4.29 17.88 -8.71
CA LEU A 7 -3.14 17.62 -9.58
C LEU A 7 -1.87 18.09 -8.86
N THR A 8 -0.84 17.26 -8.83
CA THR A 8 0.45 17.62 -8.23
C THR A 8 1.27 18.54 -9.14
N PRO A 9 2.32 19.20 -8.60
CA PRO A 9 3.26 19.98 -9.43
C PRO A 9 3.97 19.17 -10.53
N TRP A 10 4.03 17.84 -10.41
CA TRP A 10 4.59 16.93 -11.41
C TRP A 10 3.52 16.26 -12.29
N LEU A 11 2.30 16.81 -12.32
CA LEU A 11 1.19 16.40 -13.18
C LEU A 11 0.60 15.00 -12.88
N ALA A 12 0.80 14.48 -11.67
CA ALA A 12 0.08 13.29 -11.21
C ALA A 12 -1.31 13.68 -10.66
N PRO A 13 -2.40 12.99 -11.04
CA PRO A 13 -3.70 13.21 -10.45
C PRO A 13 -3.71 12.83 -8.97
N ILE A 14 -4.39 13.63 -8.16
CA ILE A 14 -4.81 13.26 -6.81
C ILE A 14 -6.27 12.82 -6.93
N VAL A 15 -6.52 11.54 -6.69
CA VAL A 15 -7.82 10.92 -6.86
C VAL A 15 -8.71 11.33 -5.70
N TRP A 16 -9.72 12.13 -6.02
CA TRP A 16 -10.81 12.47 -5.11
C TRP A 16 -12.15 12.08 -5.72
N GLU A 17 -13.14 11.84 -4.88
CA GLU A 17 -14.51 11.67 -5.37
C GLU A 17 -14.94 12.89 -6.22
N GLY A 18 -15.59 12.61 -7.35
CA GLY A 18 -15.95 13.60 -8.37
C GLY A 18 -14.82 14.07 -9.30
N THR A 19 -13.62 13.46 -9.26
CA THR A 19 -12.51 13.78 -10.21
C THR A 19 -12.38 12.79 -11.38
N PHE A 20 -13.14 11.70 -11.36
CA PHE A 20 -13.10 10.65 -12.37
C PHE A 20 -14.52 10.16 -12.69
N SER A 21 -14.67 9.53 -13.86
CA SER A 21 -15.89 8.81 -14.24
C SER A 21 -15.62 7.31 -14.17
N ARG A 22 -16.26 6.64 -13.21
CA ARG A 22 -16.13 5.18 -13.00
C ARG A 22 -16.52 4.41 -14.25
N ASP A 23 -17.61 4.78 -14.92
CA ASP A 23 -18.09 4.09 -16.12
C ASP A 23 -17.09 4.14 -17.27
N ILE A 24 -16.50 5.32 -17.52
CA ILE A 24 -15.50 5.50 -18.59
C ILE A 24 -14.25 4.68 -18.28
N LEU A 25 -13.74 4.75 -17.04
CA LEU A 25 -12.55 4.00 -16.65
C LEU A 25 -12.82 2.49 -16.69
N ASN A 26 -13.96 2.03 -16.19
CA ASN A 26 -14.31 0.61 -16.24
C ASN A 26 -14.39 0.11 -17.69
N ALA A 27 -15.03 0.85 -18.59
CA ALA A 27 -15.07 0.48 -20.02
C ALA A 27 -13.67 0.37 -20.64
N GLN A 28 -12.74 1.23 -20.24
CA GLN A 28 -11.34 1.19 -20.72
C GLN A 28 -10.54 0.02 -20.15
N TYR A 29 -10.76 -0.35 -18.89
CA TYR A 29 -9.97 -1.37 -18.20
C TYR A 29 -10.52 -2.78 -18.38
N MET A 30 -11.83 -2.96 -18.53
CA MET A 30 -12.44 -4.26 -18.82
C MET A 30 -11.87 -4.90 -20.09
N GLN A 31 -11.57 -4.10 -21.13
CA GLN A 31 -11.00 -4.61 -22.38
C GLN A 31 -9.55 -5.09 -22.26
N LYS A 32 -8.85 -4.71 -21.18
CA LYS A 32 -7.43 -5.03 -20.97
C LYS A 32 -7.21 -6.34 -20.23
N ASN A 33 -8.26 -6.94 -19.65
CA ASN A 33 -8.19 -8.18 -18.87
C ASN A 33 -7.04 -8.17 -17.84
N LEU A 34 -6.91 -7.05 -17.11
CA LEU A 34 -5.85 -6.88 -16.14
C LEU A 34 -6.19 -7.66 -14.87
N VAL A 35 -5.21 -8.42 -14.40
CA VAL A 35 -5.24 -9.06 -13.07
C VAL A 35 -4.49 -8.16 -12.08
N THR A 36 -5.13 -7.86 -10.96
CA THR A 36 -4.54 -7.07 -9.87
C THR A 36 -4.29 -7.94 -8.65
N GLY A 37 -3.14 -7.77 -8.00
CA GLY A 37 -2.83 -8.41 -6.73
C GLY A 37 -3.04 -7.45 -5.56
N VAL A 38 -3.54 -7.98 -4.44
CA VAL A 38 -3.55 -7.31 -3.14
C VAL A 38 -2.73 -8.15 -2.17
N VAL A 39 -1.69 -7.58 -1.58
CA VAL A 39 -0.91 -8.21 -0.52
C VAL A 39 -1.35 -7.62 0.82
N THR A 40 -1.59 -8.48 1.79
CA THR A 40 -1.91 -8.08 3.16
C THR A 40 -1.32 -9.08 4.17
N PHE A 41 -1.04 -8.60 5.39
CA PHE A 41 -0.36 -9.36 6.43
C PHE A 41 -1.22 -9.43 7.69
N ALA A 42 -1.59 -10.64 8.11
CA ALA A 42 -2.35 -10.91 9.32
C ALA A 42 -1.54 -11.83 10.24
N VAL A 43 -0.59 -11.26 10.97
CA VAL A 43 0.38 -11.99 11.80
C VAL A 43 0.15 -11.75 13.29
N LYS A 44 0.39 -12.74 14.15
CA LYS A 44 0.12 -12.67 15.59
C LYS A 44 -1.35 -12.29 15.82
N LYS A 45 -1.62 -11.27 16.65
CA LYS A 45 -2.99 -10.84 16.96
C LYS A 45 -3.77 -10.40 15.73
N TYR A 46 -3.14 -9.97 14.64
CA TYR A 46 -3.85 -9.38 13.51
C TYR A 46 -4.75 -10.35 12.72
N TRP A 47 -4.75 -11.64 13.05
CA TRP A 47 -5.71 -12.60 12.46
C TRP A 47 -7.18 -12.19 12.68
N PHE A 48 -7.51 -11.46 13.76
CA PHE A 48 -8.91 -11.06 14.02
C PHE A 48 -9.47 -10.07 12.99
N PHE A 49 -8.61 -9.38 12.23
CA PHE A 49 -9.04 -8.43 11.20
C PHE A 49 -9.36 -9.11 9.86
N ILE A 50 -8.94 -10.36 9.65
CA ILE A 50 -9.04 -11.06 8.36
C ILE A 50 -10.48 -11.04 7.84
N GLU A 51 -11.47 -11.39 8.66
CA GLU A 51 -12.86 -11.48 8.21
C GLU A 51 -13.41 -10.12 7.75
N GLY A 52 -13.17 -9.06 8.53
CA GLY A 52 -13.63 -7.70 8.22
C GLY A 52 -12.97 -7.14 6.95
N PHE A 53 -11.65 -7.27 6.85
CA PHE A 53 -10.91 -6.85 5.66
C PHE A 53 -11.33 -7.64 4.43
N MET A 54 -11.28 -8.98 4.48
CA MET A 54 -11.55 -9.81 3.32
C MET A 54 -13.00 -9.67 2.84
N SER A 55 -13.97 -9.59 3.75
CA SER A 55 -15.39 -9.44 3.37
C SER A 55 -15.64 -8.10 2.69
N SER A 56 -15.05 -7.03 3.19
CA SER A 56 -15.21 -5.69 2.60
C SER A 56 -14.41 -5.53 1.30
N ALA A 57 -13.16 -5.99 1.25
CA ALA A 57 -12.32 -5.95 0.07
C ALA A 57 -12.90 -6.80 -1.07
N ASN A 58 -13.41 -8.00 -0.78
CA ASN A 58 -14.08 -8.85 -1.76
C ASN A 58 -15.32 -8.18 -2.38
N LYS A 59 -15.98 -7.28 -1.65
CA LYS A 59 -17.15 -6.54 -2.13
C LYS A 59 -16.78 -5.27 -2.91
N TYR A 60 -15.77 -4.55 -2.45
CA TYR A 60 -15.54 -3.16 -2.87
C TYR A 60 -14.25 -2.93 -3.67
N PHE A 61 -13.23 -3.76 -3.50
CA PHE A 61 -11.95 -3.55 -4.17
C PHE A 61 -12.01 -4.11 -5.59
N LEU A 62 -11.91 -3.22 -6.57
CA LEU A 62 -11.94 -3.51 -8.00
C LEU A 62 -13.09 -4.44 -8.43
N ALA A 63 -14.27 -4.30 -7.80
CA ALA A 63 -15.44 -5.13 -8.10
C ALA A 63 -15.71 -5.24 -9.61
N GLY A 64 -15.89 -6.47 -10.10
CA GLY A 64 -16.04 -6.78 -11.53
C GLY A 64 -14.73 -6.92 -12.32
N HIS A 65 -13.56 -6.75 -11.70
CA HIS A 65 -12.24 -7.03 -12.29
C HIS A 65 -11.54 -8.16 -11.53
N GLN A 66 -10.57 -8.81 -12.17
CA GLN A 66 -9.87 -9.95 -11.55
C GLN A 66 -8.92 -9.49 -10.44
N VAL A 67 -9.12 -10.00 -9.23
CA VAL A 67 -8.25 -9.71 -8.08
C VAL A 67 -7.73 -10.99 -7.44
N ASN A 68 -6.42 -11.04 -7.24
CA ASN A 68 -5.75 -12.06 -6.45
C ASN A 68 -5.37 -11.46 -5.09
N PHE A 69 -5.98 -11.95 -4.01
CA PHE A 69 -5.64 -11.61 -2.64
C PHE A 69 -4.57 -12.57 -2.12
N TYR A 70 -3.42 -12.04 -1.73
CA TYR A 70 -2.30 -12.76 -1.14
C TYR A 70 -2.24 -12.44 0.35
N LEU A 71 -2.82 -13.31 1.16
CA LEU A 71 -2.94 -13.16 2.61
C LEU A 71 -1.80 -13.90 3.30
N PHE A 72 -0.85 -13.16 3.85
CA PHE A 72 0.24 -13.71 4.65
C PHE A 72 -0.23 -13.84 6.10
N THR A 73 -0.23 -15.06 6.65
CA THR A 73 -0.65 -15.27 8.05
C THR A 73 0.07 -16.44 8.71
N ASP A 74 0.27 -16.33 10.02
CA ASP A 74 0.75 -17.40 10.88
C ASP A 74 -0.38 -18.25 11.50
N ASN A 75 -1.64 -17.92 11.22
CA ASN A 75 -2.84 -18.59 11.71
C ASN A 75 -3.80 -18.99 10.57
N PRO A 76 -3.35 -19.77 9.56
CA PRO A 76 -4.15 -20.10 8.38
C PRO A 76 -5.45 -20.85 8.71
N GLU A 77 -5.48 -21.61 9.81
CA GLU A 77 -6.66 -22.36 10.28
C GLU A 77 -7.80 -21.46 10.80
N GLN A 78 -7.52 -20.20 11.14
CA GLN A 78 -8.55 -19.22 11.53
C GLN A 78 -9.36 -18.73 10.34
N ILE A 79 -8.89 -18.99 9.12
CA ILE A 79 -9.57 -18.61 7.88
C ILE A 79 -10.60 -19.69 7.56
N SER A 80 -11.80 -19.52 8.08
CA SER A 80 -12.94 -20.40 7.76
C SER A 80 -14.08 -19.57 7.15
N HIS A 81 -14.72 -20.12 6.12
CA HIS A 81 -15.98 -19.60 5.55
C HIS A 81 -15.94 -18.29 4.74
N LEU A 82 -14.79 -17.86 4.22
CA LEU A 82 -14.75 -16.73 3.27
C LEU A 82 -15.30 -17.14 1.89
N GLN A 83 -16.44 -16.59 1.50
CA GLN A 83 -16.99 -16.73 0.15
C GLN A 83 -16.49 -15.59 -0.74
N MET A 84 -15.59 -15.90 -1.66
CA MET A 84 -15.07 -14.93 -2.63
C MET A 84 -16.05 -14.71 -3.78
N ALA A 85 -16.05 -13.50 -4.34
CA ALA A 85 -16.73 -13.19 -5.59
C ALA A 85 -16.09 -14.00 -6.74
N PRO A 86 -16.82 -14.31 -7.82
CA PRO A 86 -16.34 -15.16 -8.91
C PRO A 86 -15.01 -14.69 -9.56
N GLU A 87 -14.78 -13.39 -9.58
CA GLU A 87 -13.58 -12.74 -10.12
C GLU A 87 -12.39 -12.72 -9.15
N ASN A 88 -12.62 -13.03 -7.87
CA ASN A 88 -11.66 -12.87 -6.80
C ASN A 88 -11.11 -14.22 -6.32
N HIS A 89 -9.79 -14.29 -6.15
CA HIS A 89 -9.10 -15.47 -5.66
C HIS A 89 -8.35 -15.14 -4.38
N LEU A 90 -8.46 -16.00 -3.37
CA LEU A 90 -7.71 -15.88 -2.12
C LEU A 90 -6.60 -16.94 -2.07
N PHE A 91 -5.37 -16.48 -1.93
CA PHE A 91 -4.17 -17.28 -1.71
C PHE A 91 -3.68 -17.04 -0.28
N VAL A 92 -3.83 -18.07 0.57
CA VAL A 92 -3.32 -18.03 1.95
C VAL A 92 -1.87 -18.50 1.96
N ILE A 93 -0.97 -17.63 2.38
CA ILE A 93 0.47 -17.88 2.44
C ILE A 93 0.88 -17.98 3.90
N THR A 94 1.15 -19.21 4.36
CA THR A 94 1.57 -19.43 5.74
C THR A 94 2.95 -18.84 6.00
N VAL A 95 3.05 -18.00 7.02
CA VAL A 95 4.33 -17.48 7.53
C VAL A 95 4.62 -18.08 8.90
N GLN A 96 5.88 -18.31 9.21
CA GLN A 96 6.25 -18.92 10.49
C GLN A 96 6.11 -17.90 11.63
N ASN A 97 5.37 -18.27 12.68
CA ASN A 97 5.29 -17.51 13.93
C ASN A 97 6.60 -17.63 14.71
N HIS A 98 7.64 -16.95 14.24
CA HIS A 98 8.80 -16.68 15.09
C HIS A 98 8.42 -15.51 16.01
N SER A 99 8.76 -15.61 17.30
CA SER A 99 8.69 -14.51 18.26
C SER A 99 9.29 -13.20 17.71
N GLN A 100 10.18 -13.38 16.74
CA GLN A 100 10.98 -12.42 16.01
C GLN A 100 10.39 -11.94 14.66
N TRP A 101 9.06 -11.90 14.42
CA TRP A 101 8.54 -11.19 13.22
C TRP A 101 8.99 -9.71 13.14
N GLN A 102 9.36 -9.13 14.29
CA GLN A 102 10.01 -7.82 14.41
C GLN A 102 11.56 -7.90 14.38
N ASP A 103 12.17 -9.06 14.69
CA ASP A 103 13.61 -9.23 14.90
C ASP A 103 14.35 -10.00 13.77
N ILE A 104 13.70 -10.87 13.00
CA ILE A 104 14.29 -11.55 11.83
C ILE A 104 13.89 -10.74 10.61
N SER A 105 14.81 -9.94 10.06
CA SER A 105 15.09 -9.65 8.62
C SER A 105 13.96 -9.60 7.56
N MET A 106 12.69 -9.69 7.90
CA MET A 106 11.54 -9.90 7.01
C MET A 106 10.54 -8.78 7.24
N SER A 107 10.98 -7.56 6.97
CA SER A 107 10.03 -6.46 6.76
C SER A 107 9.00 -6.89 5.69
N CYS A 108 7.76 -6.39 5.76
CA CYS A 108 6.76 -6.61 4.72
C CYS A 108 7.34 -6.27 3.32
N MET A 109 8.20 -5.24 3.26
CA MET A 109 8.95 -4.85 2.06
C MET A 109 9.87 -5.98 1.52
N ASP A 110 10.63 -6.70 2.36
CA ASP A 110 11.42 -7.86 1.92
C ASP A 110 10.53 -8.95 1.34
N ILE A 111 9.49 -9.33 2.08
CA ILE A 111 8.58 -10.42 1.70
C ILE A 111 7.92 -10.09 0.36
N ILE A 112 7.34 -8.90 0.21
CA ILE A 112 6.73 -8.46 -1.04
C ILE A 112 7.77 -8.52 -2.17
N SER A 113 8.97 -7.96 -1.97
CA SER A 113 10.00 -7.95 -3.03
C SER A 113 10.43 -9.36 -3.47
N ARG A 114 10.50 -10.30 -2.53
CA ARG A 114 10.85 -11.71 -2.80
C ARG A 114 9.75 -12.40 -3.57
N TYR A 115 8.50 -12.24 -3.17
CA TYR A 115 7.35 -12.84 -3.85
C TYR A 115 7.10 -12.22 -5.22
N ILE A 116 7.35 -10.92 -5.41
CA ILE A 116 7.34 -10.33 -6.74
C ILE A 116 8.37 -11.04 -7.63
N ARG A 117 9.61 -11.19 -7.15
CA ARG A 117 10.68 -11.83 -7.93
C ARG A 117 10.42 -13.31 -8.21
N SER A 118 9.81 -14.06 -7.30
CA SER A 118 9.59 -15.49 -7.50
C SER A 118 8.26 -15.81 -8.20
N GLN A 119 7.24 -14.97 -8.03
CA GLN A 119 5.86 -15.36 -8.31
C GLN A 119 5.01 -14.22 -8.89
N PHE A 120 4.76 -13.13 -8.16
CA PHE A 120 3.71 -12.15 -8.53
C PHE A 120 3.95 -11.48 -9.87
N GLN A 121 5.20 -11.33 -10.32
CA GLN A 121 5.53 -10.78 -11.65
C GLN A 121 4.97 -11.61 -12.82
N TYR A 122 4.58 -12.86 -12.58
CA TYR A 122 3.99 -13.75 -13.58
C TYR A 122 2.48 -13.93 -13.43
N GLU A 123 1.89 -13.41 -12.35
CA GLU A 123 0.47 -13.63 -12.00
C GLU A 123 -0.38 -12.37 -12.15
N VAL A 124 0.20 -11.20 -11.86
CA VAL A 124 -0.56 -9.94 -11.81
C VAL A 124 0.16 -8.82 -12.54
N HIS A 125 -0.60 -7.83 -12.99
CA HIS A 125 -0.10 -6.66 -13.71
C HIS A 125 0.19 -5.50 -12.75
N TYR A 126 -0.68 -5.36 -11.74
CA TYR A 126 -0.60 -4.37 -10.68
C TYR A 126 -0.60 -5.06 -9.33
N LEU A 127 0.08 -4.48 -8.35
CA LEU A 127 0.13 -4.97 -6.99
C LEU A 127 -0.12 -3.81 -6.01
N TYR A 128 -0.96 -4.05 -5.03
CA TYR A 128 -1.22 -3.12 -3.93
C TYR A 128 -0.92 -3.80 -2.60
N SER A 129 -0.24 -3.08 -1.71
CA SER A 129 -0.11 -3.47 -0.32
C SER A 129 -1.16 -2.70 0.47
N ILE A 130 -1.98 -3.42 1.23
CA ILE A 130 -3.00 -2.84 2.09
C ILE A 130 -2.88 -3.48 3.47
N ASP A 131 -2.84 -2.65 4.51
CA ASP A 131 -2.84 -3.15 5.89
C ASP A 131 -4.13 -3.93 6.18
N ILE A 132 -4.03 -4.95 7.03
CA ILE A 132 -5.18 -5.82 7.32
C ILE A 132 -6.18 -5.16 8.27
N ASP A 133 -5.75 -4.20 9.08
CA ASP A 133 -6.56 -3.56 10.12
C ASP A 133 -7.41 -2.40 9.59
N VAL A 134 -7.81 -2.49 8.32
CA VAL A 134 -8.74 -1.56 7.66
C VAL A 134 -9.99 -2.29 7.19
N GLN A 135 -11.07 -1.53 7.01
CA GLN A 135 -12.30 -2.02 6.38
C GLN A 135 -12.70 -1.07 5.25
N LEU A 136 -13.05 -1.63 4.09
CA LEU A 136 -13.53 -0.84 2.97
C LEU A 136 -15.02 -0.56 3.15
N PHE A 137 -15.40 0.71 3.13
CA PHE A 137 -16.80 1.14 3.23
C PHE A 137 -17.45 1.38 1.88
N GLU A 138 -16.65 1.76 0.88
CA GLU A 138 -17.08 2.16 -0.45
C GLU A 138 -16.14 1.61 -1.53
N HIS A 139 -16.58 1.71 -2.78
CA HIS A 139 -15.85 1.18 -3.93
C HIS A 139 -14.48 1.86 -4.12
N ILE A 140 -13.43 1.03 -4.16
CA ILE A 140 -12.09 1.40 -4.64
C ILE A 140 -11.92 0.74 -6.01
N GLY A 141 -11.99 1.53 -7.08
CA GLY A 141 -12.07 1.05 -8.45
C GLY A 141 -10.78 1.23 -9.26
N VAL A 142 -10.89 1.02 -10.57
CA VAL A 142 -9.75 1.12 -11.49
C VAL A 142 -9.15 2.52 -11.58
N GLU A 143 -9.77 3.53 -10.97
CA GLU A 143 -9.19 4.86 -10.81
C GLU A 143 -7.89 4.87 -10.02
N ILE A 144 -7.57 3.84 -9.23
CA ILE A 144 -6.29 3.75 -8.53
C ILE A 144 -5.15 3.23 -9.42
N ILE A 145 -5.47 2.67 -10.60
CA ILE A 145 -4.50 1.95 -11.41
C ILE A 145 -3.56 2.91 -12.13
N ASP A 146 -2.29 2.85 -11.75
CA ASP A 146 -1.20 3.57 -12.40
C ASP A 146 0.16 2.89 -12.19
N THR A 147 1.20 3.44 -12.80
CA THR A 147 2.57 2.93 -12.74
C THR A 147 3.10 2.89 -11.30
N LEU A 148 2.92 3.96 -10.53
CA LEU A 148 3.27 4.06 -9.12
C LEU A 148 2.24 4.92 -8.36
N MET A 149 1.71 4.40 -7.27
CA MET A 149 0.67 5.01 -6.47
C MET A 149 1.08 5.11 -4.99
N GLY A 150 0.84 6.27 -4.38
CA GLY A 150 0.91 6.47 -2.93
C GLY A 150 -0.34 7.14 -2.38
N THR A 151 -0.74 6.76 -1.16
CA THR A 151 -1.92 7.33 -0.48
C THR A 151 -1.50 8.44 0.47
N ILE A 152 -2.12 9.61 0.36
CA ILE A 152 -1.86 10.73 1.28
C ILE A 152 -2.50 10.41 2.62
N SER A 153 -1.71 10.49 3.69
CA SER A 153 -2.19 10.11 5.00
C SER A 153 -3.13 11.15 5.63
N SER A 154 -4.27 10.69 6.16
CA SER A 154 -5.33 11.51 6.76
C SER A 154 -4.83 12.41 7.90
N TRP A 155 -4.05 11.86 8.84
CA TRP A 155 -3.51 12.57 9.99
C TRP A 155 -2.47 13.67 9.67
N GLN A 156 -1.95 13.70 8.44
CA GLN A 156 -0.87 14.59 8.00
C GLN A 156 -1.27 15.44 6.79
N TYR A 157 -2.51 15.30 6.32
CA TYR A 157 -3.03 16.01 5.14
C TYR A 157 -3.05 17.53 5.33
N THR A 158 -3.44 17.99 6.52
CA THR A 158 -3.53 19.42 6.86
C THR A 158 -2.23 19.97 7.46
N ALA A 159 -1.26 19.10 7.76
CA ALA A 159 0.00 19.49 8.37
C ALA A 159 0.87 20.30 7.40
N ARG A 160 1.47 21.39 7.89
CA ARG A 160 2.52 22.09 7.14
C ARG A 160 3.71 21.17 6.95
N ARG A 161 4.44 21.34 5.85
CA ARG A 161 5.62 20.52 5.50
C ARG A 161 6.61 20.35 6.67
N GLU A 162 6.96 21.44 7.34
CA GLU A 162 7.90 21.47 8.46
C GLU A 162 7.43 20.68 9.70
N SER A 163 6.11 20.49 9.83
CA SER A 163 5.47 19.76 10.92
C SER A 163 5.14 18.31 10.56
N LYS A 164 5.46 17.86 9.33
CA LYS A 164 5.25 16.47 8.94
C LYS A 164 6.18 15.54 9.70
N SER A 165 5.67 14.36 10.02
CA SER A 165 6.33 13.38 10.89
C SER A 165 7.47 12.59 10.22
N TYR A 166 8.21 13.19 9.28
CA TYR A 166 9.32 12.52 8.62
C TYR A 166 10.45 12.16 9.60
N GLU A 167 11.27 11.18 9.21
CA GLU A 167 12.59 10.99 9.82
C GLU A 167 13.49 12.18 9.48
N THR A 168 14.18 12.70 10.48
CA THR A 168 15.01 13.92 10.35
C THR A 168 16.44 13.75 10.85
N ARG A 169 16.74 12.63 11.53
CA ARG A 169 18.10 12.24 11.90
C ARG A 169 18.88 11.89 10.64
N THR A 170 19.87 12.70 10.30
CA THR A 170 20.66 12.59 9.06
C THR A 170 21.42 11.27 8.92
N GLU A 171 21.57 10.54 10.01
CA GLU A 171 22.20 9.24 10.09
C GLU A 171 21.31 8.13 9.51
N SER A 172 19.98 8.33 9.46
CA SER A 172 19.04 7.38 8.86
C SER A 172 18.95 7.55 7.35
N GLN A 173 18.85 6.45 6.62
CA GLN A 173 18.55 6.40 5.18
C GLN A 173 17.16 6.96 4.86
N ALA A 174 16.25 7.02 5.83
CA ALA A 174 14.92 7.61 5.66
C ALA A 174 14.90 9.14 5.84
N ALA A 175 16.03 9.77 6.19
CA ALA A 175 16.07 11.20 6.54
C ALA A 175 15.60 12.11 5.40
N ILE A 176 14.62 12.97 5.69
CA ILE A 176 14.14 14.02 4.79
C ILE A 176 14.49 15.38 5.41
N PRO A 177 15.26 16.25 4.70
CA PRO A 177 15.52 17.60 5.18
C PRO A 177 14.23 18.39 5.38
N LYS A 178 14.18 19.28 6.37
CA LYS A 178 12.99 20.10 6.68
C LYS A 178 12.49 20.95 5.50
N GLU A 179 13.39 21.29 4.59
CA GLU A 179 13.11 22.08 3.39
C GLU A 179 12.58 21.24 2.21
N GLU A 180 12.53 19.92 2.36
CA GLU A 180 12.03 18.97 1.36
C GLU A 180 10.71 18.32 1.81
N GLY A 181 10.05 17.61 0.88
CA GLY A 181 8.78 16.92 1.12
C GLY A 181 7.61 17.55 0.37
N ASP A 182 6.81 16.70 -0.28
CA ASP A 182 5.60 17.11 -1.00
C ASP A 182 4.35 16.76 -0.19
N PHE A 183 4.11 15.47 0.03
CA PHE A 183 3.01 14.89 0.81
C PHE A 183 3.58 13.91 1.83
N TYR A 184 2.84 13.70 2.92
CA TYR A 184 3.12 12.59 3.83
C TYR A 184 2.26 11.41 3.39
N TYR A 185 2.91 10.33 2.97
CA TYR A 185 2.25 9.13 2.47
C TYR A 185 2.14 8.09 3.58
N THR A 186 1.05 7.34 3.59
CA THR A 186 0.90 6.21 4.51
C THR A 186 1.48 4.92 3.92
N ALA A 187 2.11 4.09 4.77
CA ALA A 187 2.49 2.73 4.39
C ALA A 187 1.32 1.76 4.34
N SER A 188 0.15 2.13 4.88
CA SER A 188 -1.03 1.27 4.96
C SER A 188 -1.73 1.06 3.62
N PHE A 189 -1.47 1.90 2.62
CA PHE A 189 -1.98 1.69 1.27
C PHE A 189 -1.08 2.32 0.20
N TYR A 190 -0.36 1.49 -0.53
CA TYR A 190 0.46 1.89 -1.67
C TYR A 190 0.45 0.80 -2.76
N GLY A 191 0.90 1.12 -3.97
CA GLY A 191 0.98 0.13 -5.02
C GLY A 191 1.36 0.68 -6.37
N GLY A 192 1.04 -0.07 -7.42
CA GLY A 192 1.29 0.30 -8.80
C GLY A 192 1.60 -0.91 -9.65
N SER A 193 2.30 -0.70 -10.77
CA SER A 193 2.77 -1.82 -11.60
C SER A 193 3.71 -2.71 -10.79
N VAL A 194 3.69 -4.03 -11.03
CA VAL A 194 4.54 -4.98 -10.29
C VAL A 194 6.03 -4.59 -10.35
N ALA A 195 6.48 -4.07 -11.50
CA ALA A 195 7.86 -3.63 -11.68
C ALA A 195 8.23 -2.44 -10.77
N GLU A 196 7.35 -1.46 -10.61
CA GLU A 196 7.62 -0.30 -9.74
C GLU A 196 7.47 -0.66 -8.26
N VAL A 197 6.50 -1.50 -7.89
CA VAL A 197 6.37 -2.00 -6.52
C VAL A 197 7.60 -2.82 -6.12
N TYR A 198 8.19 -3.59 -7.05
CA TYR A 198 9.45 -4.28 -6.81
C TYR A 198 10.60 -3.31 -6.50
N LYS A 199 10.75 -2.23 -7.27
CA LYS A 199 11.79 -1.22 -7.05
C LYS A 199 11.59 -0.52 -5.71
N LEU A 200 10.36 -0.11 -5.41
CA LEU A 200 9.99 0.55 -4.15
C LEU A 200 10.31 -0.34 -2.94
N THR A 201 9.77 -1.55 -2.92
CA THR A 201 9.92 -2.46 -1.78
C THR A 201 11.37 -2.85 -1.56
N ARG A 202 12.12 -3.13 -2.63
CA ARG A 202 13.55 -3.43 -2.57
C ARG A 202 14.38 -2.24 -2.06
N ALA A 203 14.07 -1.01 -2.49
CA ALA A 203 14.77 0.18 -2.04
C ALA A 203 14.48 0.49 -0.56
N CYS A 204 13.21 0.39 -0.15
CA CYS A 204 12.81 0.60 1.24
C CYS A 204 13.46 -0.45 2.15
N PHE A 205 13.41 -1.73 1.77
CA PHE A 205 14.05 -2.79 2.55
C PHE A 205 15.56 -2.59 2.66
N LYS A 206 16.23 -2.19 1.57
CA LYS A 206 17.66 -1.86 1.61
C LYS A 206 17.94 -0.75 2.63
N GLY A 207 17.15 0.32 2.64
CA GLY A 207 17.30 1.41 3.61
C GLY A 207 17.08 0.97 5.05
N VAL A 208 16.08 0.11 5.31
CA VAL A 208 15.83 -0.49 6.63
C VAL A 208 17.03 -1.30 7.09
N MET A 209 17.64 -2.09 6.21
CA MET A 209 18.82 -2.90 6.55
C MET A 209 20.05 -2.04 6.83
N GLU A 210 20.28 -1.00 6.04
CA GLU A 210 21.39 -0.06 6.27
C GLU A 210 21.21 0.72 7.59
N ASP A 211 20.00 1.13 7.94
CA ASP A 211 19.71 1.75 9.24
C ASP A 211 19.98 0.77 10.38
N ARG A 212 19.51 -0.47 10.25
CA ARG A 212 19.73 -1.52 11.24
C ARG A 212 21.21 -1.86 11.45
N GLU A 213 22.01 -1.89 10.38
CA GLU A 213 23.46 -2.09 10.45
C GLU A 213 24.19 -0.96 11.19
N ASN A 214 23.57 0.23 11.24
CA ASN A 214 24.06 1.40 11.96
C ASN A 214 23.38 1.60 13.34
N ASP A 215 22.67 0.59 13.85
CA ASP A 215 21.92 0.65 15.11
C ASP A 215 20.87 1.79 15.15
N ILE A 216 20.27 2.08 14.00
CA ILE A 216 19.22 3.08 13.82
C ILE A 216 17.92 2.39 13.42
N GLU A 217 16.82 2.89 13.95
CA GLU A 217 15.48 2.54 13.49
C GLU A 217 14.75 3.84 13.17
N ALA A 218 14.26 3.98 11.93
CA ALA A 218 13.56 5.18 11.48
C ALA A 218 12.27 5.41 12.28
N ARG A 219 11.90 6.68 12.47
CA ARG A 219 10.82 7.12 13.37
C ARG A 219 9.50 6.38 13.20
N TRP A 220 9.12 6.09 11.95
CA TRP A 220 7.92 5.34 11.59
C TRP A 220 8.28 4.13 10.73
N HIS A 221 9.35 3.43 11.08
CA HIS A 221 9.76 2.18 10.44
C HIS A 221 9.79 2.29 8.90
N ASP A 222 9.12 1.39 8.19
CA ASP A 222 9.01 1.35 6.74
C ASP A 222 8.27 2.54 6.12
N GLU A 223 7.31 3.15 6.81
CA GLU A 223 6.62 4.37 6.35
C GLU A 223 7.60 5.54 6.15
N SER A 224 8.63 5.63 7.00
CA SER A 224 9.67 6.65 6.84
C SER A 224 10.48 6.44 5.55
N HIS A 225 10.85 5.19 5.24
CA HIS A 225 11.56 4.86 4.00
C HIS A 225 10.66 4.99 2.77
N LEU A 226 9.37 4.67 2.87
CA LEU A 226 8.39 4.88 1.81
C LEU A 226 8.28 6.37 1.45
N ASN A 227 8.18 7.24 2.45
CA ASN A 227 8.12 8.69 2.24
C ASN A 227 9.40 9.21 1.57
N LYS A 228 10.57 8.72 2.00
CA LYS A 228 11.86 9.03 1.36
C LYS A 228 11.86 8.56 -0.10
N TYR A 229 11.39 7.35 -0.37
CA TYR A 229 11.34 6.80 -1.72
C TYR A 229 10.45 7.63 -2.65
N LEU A 230 9.21 7.92 -2.23
CA LEU A 230 8.23 8.67 -3.03
C LEU A 230 8.59 10.15 -3.21
N LEU A 231 9.43 10.71 -2.32
CA LEU A 231 10.01 12.03 -2.51
C LEU A 231 10.93 12.09 -3.74
N TYR A 232 11.76 11.06 -3.98
CA TYR A 232 12.68 11.04 -5.13
C TYR A 232 12.18 10.24 -6.34
N HIS A 233 11.14 9.42 -6.15
CA HIS A 233 10.46 8.67 -7.19
C HIS A 233 8.98 9.06 -7.16
N LYS A 234 8.67 10.16 -7.83
CA LYS A 234 7.34 10.78 -7.76
C LYS A 234 6.26 9.78 -8.18
N PRO A 235 5.21 9.54 -7.35
CA PRO A 235 4.11 8.67 -7.74
C PRO A 235 3.38 9.27 -8.94
N THR A 236 3.00 8.42 -9.89
CA THR A 236 2.22 8.83 -11.07
C THR A 236 0.73 9.01 -10.75
N ARG A 237 0.30 8.56 -9.56
CA ARG A 237 -1.04 8.77 -9.02
C ARG A 237 -1.00 8.88 -7.51
N LEU A 238 -1.79 9.79 -6.95
CA LEU A 238 -1.94 9.91 -5.49
C LEU A 238 -3.38 9.63 -5.12
N LEU A 239 -3.60 8.90 -4.04
CA LEU A 239 -4.93 8.75 -3.45
C LEU A 239 -5.12 9.80 -2.36
N SER A 240 -6.31 10.40 -2.33
CA SER A 240 -6.70 11.29 -1.25
C SER A 240 -6.87 10.52 0.07
N PRO A 241 -7.01 11.23 1.21
CA PRO A 241 -7.42 10.61 2.47
C PRO A 241 -8.76 9.87 2.44
N GLU A 242 -9.59 10.02 1.40
CA GLU A 242 -10.84 9.25 1.25
C GLU A 242 -10.55 7.74 1.11
N TYR A 243 -9.34 7.36 0.67
CA TYR A 243 -8.92 5.97 0.48
C TYR A 243 -8.24 5.36 1.71
N TYR A 244 -7.88 6.17 2.71
CA TYR A 244 -7.37 5.72 4.00
C TYR A 244 -7.70 6.79 5.04
N TRP A 245 -8.72 6.52 5.85
CA TRP A 245 -9.26 7.43 6.84
C TRP A 245 -9.25 6.79 8.21
N ASP A 246 -8.85 7.55 9.22
CA ASP A 246 -8.94 7.16 10.62
C ASP A 246 -10.11 7.95 11.23
N GLU A 247 -11.14 7.24 11.69
CA GLU A 247 -12.36 7.83 12.25
C GLU A 247 -12.12 8.51 13.61
N GLU A 248 -11.01 8.22 14.28
CA GLU A 248 -10.64 8.82 15.57
C GLU A 248 -9.97 10.21 15.43
N LEU A 249 -9.75 10.69 14.19
CA LEU A 249 -9.14 12.00 13.87
C LEU A 249 -10.08 13.21 14.02
#